data_AF-A0A7S2B9B0-F1
#
_entry.id   AF-A0A7S2B9B0-F1
#
_cell.length_a   1.000
_cell.length_b   1.000
_cell.length_c   1.000
_cell.angle_alpha   90.00
_cell.angle_beta   90.00
_cell.angle_gamma   90.00
#
_symmetry.space_group_name_H-M   'P 1'
#
loop_
_entity.id
_entity.type
_entity.pdbx_description
1 polymer ?
#
loop_
_entity_poly.entity_id
_entity_poly.type
_entity_poly.pdbx_seq_one_letter_code
_entity_poly.pdbx_strand_id
1 'polypeptide(L)'
;VEVSSEGRSVVTISVIATSLVVGLCCATAAGALLDVRLARMRKAQPGEAGRTGLWVWFLCLSCYLFLLPPGLIMQVFQYKIAALGGGMVLQEANESTLTFIHSLATTGGWVGSAFLVTFAMVIPIAKLTMFLLGELWRNSSNPRHVRYARRCIITLKLVSKWACPDMFAYILMVFLIRSLQHPTTLYGLMQLDVGFSCFSLFCLGSTLSCLGISPPPAPASEETQPAKVRYGAAGLTRLAIFL
;
A
#
# COMPACT_ATOMS: atom_id res chain seq x y z
N VAL A 1 -31.42 14.44 -20.67
CA VAL A 1 -30.96 15.31 -19.56
C VAL A 1 -29.50 14.99 -19.37
N GLU A 2 -28.60 15.87 -19.81
CA GLU A 2 -27.18 15.73 -19.50
C GLU A 2 -27.01 16.06 -18.01
N VAL A 3 -26.88 15.02 -17.20
CA VAL A 3 -26.53 15.17 -15.78
C VAL A 3 -25.05 15.57 -15.75
N SER A 4 -24.78 16.88 -15.80
CA SER A 4 -23.45 17.41 -15.57
C SER A 4 -23.08 17.16 -14.11
N SER A 5 -22.35 16.08 -13.84
CA SER A 5 -21.71 15.94 -12.53
C SER A 5 -20.57 16.94 -12.47
N GLU A 6 -20.57 17.83 -11.48
CA GLU A 6 -19.40 18.66 -11.11
C GLU A 6 -18.24 17.81 -10.54
N GLY A 7 -18.06 16.59 -11.04
CA GLY A 7 -16.89 15.77 -10.78
C GLY A 7 -15.69 16.32 -11.53
N ARG A 8 -14.50 16.10 -10.98
CA ARG A 8 -13.26 16.42 -11.71
C ARG A 8 -13.25 15.67 -13.04
N SER A 9 -12.83 16.36 -14.09
CA SER A 9 -12.67 15.73 -15.39
C SER A 9 -11.70 14.54 -15.30
N VAL A 10 -11.97 13.48 -16.05
CA VAL A 10 -11.09 12.30 -16.14
C VAL A 10 -9.66 12.71 -16.54
N VAL A 11 -9.54 13.77 -17.35
CA VAL A 11 -8.26 14.37 -17.74
C VAL A 11 -7.52 14.90 -16.51
N THR A 12 -8.19 15.66 -15.65
CA THR A 12 -7.59 16.19 -14.40
C THR A 12 -7.08 15.06 -13.51
N ILE A 13 -7.87 14.01 -13.30
CA ILE A 13 -7.49 12.87 -12.46
C ILE A 13 -6.28 12.14 -13.08
N SER A 14 -6.28 11.94 -14.40
CA SER A 14 -5.18 11.28 -15.10
C SER A 14 -3.88 12.08 -15.04
N VAL A 15 -3.96 13.42 -15.17
CA VAL A 15 -2.81 14.32 -15.03
C VAL A 15 -2.24 14.26 -13.62
N ILE A 16 -3.10 14.29 -12.59
CA ILE A 16 -2.66 14.18 -11.19
C ILE A 16 -2.04 12.81 -10.92
N ALA A 17 -2.67 11.71 -11.35
CA ALA A 17 -2.13 10.38 -11.17
C ALA A 17 -0.76 10.22 -11.85
N THR A 18 -0.62 10.75 -13.07
CA THR A 18 0.65 10.74 -13.81
C THR A 18 1.73 11.56 -13.11
N SER A 19 1.40 12.75 -12.61
CA SER A 19 2.37 13.60 -11.90
C SER A 19 2.83 12.96 -10.59
N LEU A 20 1.93 12.28 -9.86
CA LEU A 20 2.28 11.50 -8.66
C LEU A 20 3.25 10.35 -9.00
N VAL A 21 3.00 9.61 -10.08
CA VAL A 21 3.90 8.53 -10.55
C VAL A 21 5.27 9.10 -10.90
N VAL A 22 5.33 10.17 -11.69
CA VAL A 22 6.59 10.82 -12.07
C VAL A 22 7.35 11.30 -10.83
N GLY A 23 6.66 11.96 -9.89
CA GLY A 23 7.26 12.40 -8.63
C GLY A 23 7.87 11.26 -7.82
N LEU A 24 7.16 10.13 -7.71
CA LEU A 24 7.64 8.93 -7.01
C LEU A 24 8.88 8.32 -7.69
N CYS A 25 8.86 8.23 -9.02
CA CYS A 25 9.99 7.77 -9.83
C CYS A 25 11.21 8.69 -9.66
N CYS A 26 11.01 10.01 -9.72
CA CYS A 26 12.08 11.00 -9.51
C CYS A 26 12.69 10.90 -8.10
N ALA A 27 11.86 10.79 -7.05
CA ALA A 27 12.35 10.62 -5.68
C ALA A 27 13.17 9.33 -5.50
N THR A 28 12.71 8.23 -6.10
CA THR A 28 13.42 6.94 -6.06
C THR A 28 14.74 7.01 -6.82
N ALA A 29 14.74 7.60 -8.02
CA ALA A 29 15.94 7.80 -8.83
C ALA A 29 16.96 8.69 -8.11
N ALA A 30 16.52 9.76 -7.45
CA ALA A 30 17.38 10.61 -6.63
C ALA A 30 18.07 9.80 -5.51
N GLY A 31 17.31 8.97 -4.78
CA GLY A 31 17.88 8.08 -3.77
C GLY A 31 18.89 7.08 -4.35
N ALA A 32 18.62 6.53 -5.53
CA ALA A 32 19.54 5.60 -6.20
C ALA A 32 20.83 6.30 -6.67
N LEU A 33 20.74 7.52 -7.21
CA LEU A 33 21.90 8.32 -7.59
C LEU A 33 22.76 8.68 -6.37
N LEU A 34 22.13 9.00 -5.23
CA LEU A 34 22.83 9.23 -3.97
C LEU A 34 23.53 7.96 -3.47
N ASP A 35 22.90 6.79 -3.57
CA ASP A 35 23.53 5.51 -3.24
C ASP A 35 24.79 5.29 -4.08
N VAL A 36 24.73 5.50 -5.40
CA VAL A 36 25.89 5.35 -6.31
C VAL A 36 27.00 6.33 -5.95
N ARG A 37 26.65 7.59 -5.67
CA ARG A 37 27.62 8.62 -5.30
C ARG A 37 28.31 8.28 -3.96
N LEU A 38 27.54 7.87 -2.96
CA LEU A 38 28.09 7.46 -1.66
C LEU A 38 28.93 6.20 -1.76
N ALA A 39 28.50 5.21 -2.56
CA ALA A 39 29.28 3.99 -2.80
C ALA A 39 30.64 4.31 -3.44
N ARG A 40 30.70 5.27 -4.38
CA ARG A 40 31.98 5.73 -4.97
C ARG A 40 32.89 6.37 -3.93
N MET A 41 32.34 7.15 -3.00
CA MET A 41 33.11 7.78 -1.92
C MET A 41 33.57 6.77 -0.86
N ARG A 42 32.80 5.70 -0.63
CA ARG A 42 33.04 4.70 0.44
C ARG A 42 33.92 3.52 0.04
N LYS A 43 34.49 3.49 -1.18
CA LYS A 43 35.40 2.42 -1.63
C LYS A 43 36.59 2.13 -0.70
N ALA A 44 36.80 2.90 0.37
CA ALA A 44 37.82 2.70 1.40
C ALA A 44 37.40 1.85 2.62
N GLN A 45 36.13 1.46 2.82
CA GLN A 45 35.70 0.72 4.03
C GLN A 45 35.04 -0.65 3.73
N PRO A 46 35.79 -1.76 3.87
CA PRO A 46 35.22 -3.10 3.84
C PRO A 46 34.49 -3.38 5.17
N GLY A 47 33.16 -3.30 5.17
CA GLY A 47 32.35 -3.59 6.37
C GLY A 47 30.85 -3.29 6.27
N GLU A 48 30.40 -2.52 5.28
CA GLU A 48 28.98 -2.13 5.15
C GLU A 48 28.11 -3.12 4.35
N ALA A 49 28.43 -4.41 4.36
CA ALA A 49 27.65 -5.41 3.67
C ALA A 49 26.25 -5.51 4.30
N GLY A 50 25.25 -4.94 3.63
CA GLY A 50 23.85 -5.06 4.01
C GLY A 50 23.23 -3.81 4.63
N ARG A 51 23.61 -2.58 4.24
CA ARG A 51 22.80 -1.38 4.53
C ARG A 51 21.59 -1.31 3.60
N THR A 52 20.45 -0.80 4.09
CA THR A 52 19.30 -0.49 3.22
C THR A 52 19.66 0.66 2.29
N GLY A 53 19.39 0.50 1.00
CA GLY A 53 19.66 1.56 -0.01
C GLY A 53 18.84 2.81 0.30
N LEU A 54 19.43 3.99 0.08
CA LEU A 54 18.73 5.26 0.18
C LEU A 54 17.54 5.34 -0.76
N TRP A 55 17.58 4.70 -1.93
CA TRP A 55 16.41 4.63 -2.81
C TRP A 55 15.17 4.03 -2.10
N VAL A 56 15.37 3.04 -1.23
CA VAL A 56 14.28 2.42 -0.44
C VAL A 56 13.74 3.42 0.57
N TRP A 57 14.62 4.16 1.24
CA TRP A 57 14.24 5.20 2.21
C TRP A 57 13.45 6.32 1.54
N PHE A 58 13.92 6.83 0.40
CA PHE A 58 13.23 7.89 -0.33
C PHE A 58 11.87 7.43 -0.85
N LEU A 59 11.79 6.22 -1.39
CA LEU A 59 10.52 5.63 -1.82
C LEU A 59 9.56 5.45 -0.64
N CYS A 60 10.03 4.88 0.47
CA CYS A 60 9.25 4.70 1.70
C CYS A 60 8.75 6.05 2.24
N LEU A 61 9.64 7.02 2.42
CA LEU A 61 9.30 8.35 2.92
C LEU A 61 8.28 9.03 2.01
N SER A 62 8.44 8.92 0.69
CA SER A 62 7.51 9.50 -0.27
C SER A 62 6.12 8.89 -0.17
N CYS A 63 6.04 7.57 -0.03
CA CYS A 63 4.77 6.87 0.19
C CYS A 63 4.09 7.32 1.49
N TYR A 64 4.79 7.27 2.62
CA TYR A 64 4.16 7.52 3.94
C TYR A 64 3.88 9.00 4.22
N LEU A 65 4.72 9.93 3.76
CA LEU A 65 4.51 11.36 4.01
C LEU A 65 3.64 12.02 2.95
N PHE A 66 3.82 11.69 1.68
CA PHE A 66 3.14 12.40 0.59
C PHE A 66 1.93 11.67 0.02
N LEU A 67 1.90 10.33 -0.01
CA LEU A 67 0.80 9.58 -0.64
C LEU A 67 -0.26 9.09 0.35
N LEU A 68 0.13 8.65 1.55
CA LEU A 68 -0.81 8.10 2.53
C LEU A 68 -1.82 9.16 3.04
N PRO A 69 -1.42 10.36 3.49
CA PRO A 69 -2.39 11.35 3.98
C PRO A 69 -3.44 11.77 2.95
N PRO A 70 -3.10 12.16 1.70
CA PRO A 70 -4.12 12.48 0.71
C PRO A 70 -4.91 11.25 0.28
N GLY A 71 -4.31 10.05 0.29
CA GLY A 71 -5.03 8.80 0.03
C GLY A 71 -6.14 8.48 1.04
N LEU A 72 -6.01 8.94 2.29
CA LEU A 72 -7.02 8.76 3.34
C LEU A 72 -8.05 9.90 3.41
N ILE A 73 -7.60 11.14 3.18
CA ILE A 73 -8.39 12.35 3.42
C ILE A 73 -9.12 12.82 2.16
N MET A 74 -8.51 12.69 0.98
CA MET A 74 -9.15 13.12 -0.27
C MET A 74 -10.23 12.13 -0.70
N GLN A 75 -11.10 12.59 -1.61
CA GLN A 75 -12.17 11.79 -2.17
C GLN A 75 -11.59 10.55 -2.87
N VAL A 76 -12.08 9.37 -2.47
CA VAL A 76 -11.70 8.09 -3.05
C VAL A 76 -12.65 7.74 -4.17
N PHE A 77 -13.95 7.89 -3.92
CA PHE A 77 -14.96 7.64 -4.91
C PHE A 77 -16.11 8.66 -4.81
N GLN A 78 -16.66 8.95 -5.98
CA GLN A 78 -17.89 9.70 -6.16
C GLN A 78 -18.89 8.74 -6.80
N TYR A 79 -20.10 8.66 -6.24
CA TYR A 79 -21.17 7.88 -6.83
C TYR A 79 -22.47 8.65 -6.89
N LYS A 80 -23.20 8.40 -7.98
CA LYS A 80 -24.52 8.95 -8.24
C LYS A 80 -25.41 7.83 -8.75
N ILE A 81 -26.47 7.54 -7.99
CA ILE A 81 -27.49 6.55 -8.30
C ILE A 81 -28.76 7.31 -8.67
N ALA A 82 -29.26 7.08 -9.87
CA ALA A 82 -30.50 7.68 -10.36
C ALA A 82 -31.48 6.60 -10.85
N ALA A 83 -32.78 6.82 -10.65
CA ALA A 83 -33.86 5.97 -11.13
C ALA A 83 -34.47 6.52 -12.43
N LEU A 84 -35.29 5.68 -13.09
CA LEU A 84 -36.16 6.07 -14.20
C LEU A 84 -35.40 6.73 -15.37
N GLY A 85 -34.33 6.08 -15.82
CA GLY A 85 -33.52 6.60 -16.94
C GLY A 85 -32.74 7.89 -16.61
N GLY A 86 -32.46 8.15 -15.33
CA GLY A 86 -31.68 9.31 -14.88
C GLY A 86 -32.53 10.53 -14.51
N GLY A 87 -33.86 10.41 -14.53
CA GLY A 87 -34.76 11.53 -14.22
C GLY A 87 -34.86 11.87 -12.72
N MET A 88 -34.58 10.91 -11.83
CA MET A 88 -34.65 11.12 -10.38
C MET A 88 -33.36 10.63 -9.72
N VAL A 89 -32.59 11.54 -9.13
CA VAL A 89 -31.40 11.18 -8.35
C VAL A 89 -31.86 10.60 -7.02
N LEU A 90 -31.57 9.32 -6.79
CA LEU A 90 -31.88 8.63 -5.53
C LEU A 90 -30.84 8.92 -4.46
N GLN A 91 -29.56 8.90 -4.86
CA GLN A 91 -28.45 9.08 -3.95
C GLN A 91 -27.25 9.65 -4.69
N GLU A 92 -26.61 10.65 -4.09
CA GLU A 92 -25.36 11.24 -4.56
C GLU A 92 -24.45 11.44 -3.36
N ALA A 93 -23.24 10.91 -3.43
CA ALA A 93 -22.28 11.03 -2.36
C ALA A 93 -20.84 11.09 -2.88
N ASN A 94 -20.05 11.89 -2.17
CA ASN A 94 -18.62 12.06 -2.37
C ASN A 94 -17.94 11.62 -1.09
N GLU A 95 -17.21 10.50 -1.14
CA GLU A 95 -16.68 9.90 0.07
C GLU A 95 -15.15 9.80 0.01
N SER A 96 -14.49 10.24 1.08
CA SER A 96 -13.11 9.87 1.39
C SER A 96 -13.09 8.53 2.13
N THR A 97 -11.91 7.91 2.30
CA THR A 97 -11.77 6.66 3.06
C THR A 97 -12.34 6.81 4.47
N LEU A 98 -12.09 7.95 5.12
CA LEU A 98 -12.57 8.23 6.47
C LEU A 98 -14.10 8.34 6.54
N THR A 99 -14.70 9.08 5.60
CA THR A 99 -16.16 9.25 5.59
C THR A 99 -16.85 7.95 5.20
N PHE A 100 -16.24 7.15 4.32
CA PHE A 100 -16.77 5.84 3.95
C PHE A 100 -16.74 4.87 5.12
N ILE A 101 -15.63 4.80 5.86
CA ILE A 101 -15.52 4.01 7.10
C ILE A 101 -16.62 4.42 8.09
N HIS A 102 -16.78 5.73 8.32
CA HIS A 102 -17.80 6.25 9.21
C HIS A 102 -19.22 5.87 8.74
N SER A 103 -19.53 6.09 7.46
CA SER A 103 -20.82 5.73 6.84
C SER A 103 -21.12 4.24 6.97
N LEU A 104 -20.11 3.40 6.75
CA LEU A 104 -20.23 1.95 6.86
C LEU A 104 -20.48 1.51 8.31
N ALA A 105 -19.84 2.16 9.29
CA ALA A 105 -20.08 1.89 10.70
C ALA A 105 -21.50 2.32 11.13
N THR A 106 -21.96 3.51 10.75
CA THR A 106 -23.27 4.03 11.16
C THR A 106 -24.45 3.32 10.51
N THR A 107 -24.27 2.74 9.31
CA THR A 107 -25.28 1.95 8.61
C THR A 107 -25.33 0.48 9.05
N GLY A 108 -24.52 0.08 10.04
CA GLY A 108 -24.50 -1.28 10.58
C GLY A 108 -23.47 -2.23 9.95
N GLY A 109 -22.65 -1.74 9.02
CA GLY A 109 -21.55 -2.47 8.37
C GLY A 109 -20.26 -2.55 9.18
N TRP A 110 -20.35 -2.76 10.50
CA TRP A 110 -19.20 -2.70 11.43
C TRP A 110 -18.02 -3.59 11.04
N VAL A 111 -18.29 -4.79 10.51
CA VAL A 111 -17.25 -5.74 10.07
C VAL A 111 -16.45 -5.17 8.89
N GLY A 112 -17.14 -4.62 7.89
CA GLY A 112 -16.49 -3.98 6.74
C GLY A 112 -15.70 -2.73 7.16
N SER A 113 -16.26 -1.93 8.07
CA SER A 113 -15.57 -0.77 8.65
C SER A 113 -14.29 -1.20 9.38
N ALA A 114 -14.34 -2.27 10.18
CA ALA A 114 -13.19 -2.80 10.89
C ALA A 114 -12.09 -3.29 9.92
N PHE A 115 -12.47 -3.97 8.83
CA PHE A 115 -11.52 -4.36 7.80
C PHE A 115 -10.87 -3.14 7.13
N LEU A 116 -11.66 -2.14 6.72
CA LEU A 116 -11.12 -0.92 6.09
C LEU A 116 -10.16 -0.19 7.03
N VAL A 117 -10.51 0.00 8.31
CA VAL A 117 -9.59 0.61 9.30
C VAL A 117 -8.30 -0.21 9.43
N THR A 118 -8.42 -1.53 9.48
CA THR A 118 -7.27 -2.43 9.62
C THR A 118 -6.34 -2.32 8.41
N PHE A 119 -6.87 -2.37 7.19
CA PHE A 119 -6.07 -2.34 5.96
C PHE A 119 -5.57 -0.94 5.59
N ALA A 120 -6.39 0.10 5.76
CA ALA A 120 -6.04 1.45 5.37
C ALA A 120 -5.18 2.20 6.40
N MET A 121 -5.22 1.80 7.69
CA MET A 121 -4.49 2.52 8.75
C MET A 121 -3.58 1.62 9.57
N VAL A 122 -4.13 0.57 10.18
CA VAL A 122 -3.37 -0.25 11.16
C VAL A 122 -2.20 -0.96 10.50
N ILE A 123 -2.42 -1.61 9.36
CA ILE A 123 -1.38 -2.32 8.62
C ILE A 123 -0.26 -1.37 8.14
N PRO A 124 -0.54 -0.23 7.49
CA PRO A 124 0.46 0.79 7.18
C PRO A 124 1.31 1.22 8.39
N ILE A 125 0.69 1.49 9.54
CA ILE A 125 1.42 1.88 10.76
C ILE A 125 2.28 0.73 11.28
N ALA A 126 1.73 -0.48 11.32
CA ALA A 126 2.46 -1.69 11.72
C ALA A 126 3.66 -1.95 10.79
N LYS A 127 3.50 -1.73 9.48
CA LYS A 127 4.61 -1.84 8.51
C LYS A 127 5.70 -0.81 8.80
N LEU A 128 5.34 0.45 8.98
CA LEU A 128 6.31 1.52 9.25
C LEU A 128 7.07 1.26 10.56
N THR A 129 6.38 0.83 11.62
CA THR A 129 7.01 0.50 12.89
C THR A 129 7.95 -0.71 12.76
N MET A 130 7.54 -1.78 12.08
CA MET A 130 8.43 -2.93 11.81
C MET A 130 9.66 -2.54 10.98
N PHE A 131 9.48 -1.65 9.99
CA PHE A 131 10.58 -1.12 9.20
C PHE A 131 11.57 -0.35 10.06
N LEU A 132 11.10 0.61 10.85
CA LEU A 132 11.94 1.42 11.74
C LEU A 132 12.67 0.56 12.78
N LEU A 133 11.97 -0.37 13.44
CA LEU A 133 12.60 -1.29 14.40
C LEU A 133 13.63 -2.20 13.72
N GLY A 134 13.31 -2.69 12.51
CA GLY A 134 14.22 -3.49 11.69
C GLY A 134 15.52 -2.75 11.35
N GLU A 135 15.43 -1.46 11.03
CA GLU A 135 16.59 -0.61 10.72
C GLU A 135 17.36 -0.19 11.99
N LEU A 136 16.67 0.18 13.06
CA LEU A 136 17.30 0.56 14.34
C LEU A 136 18.12 -0.58 14.95
N TRP A 137 17.62 -1.82 14.86
CA TRP A 137 18.31 -2.99 15.40
C TRP A 137 19.27 -3.66 14.43
N ARG A 138 19.33 -3.24 13.17
CA ARG A 138 20.15 -3.87 12.11
C ARG A 138 21.63 -3.94 12.48
N ASN A 139 22.17 -2.86 13.03
CA ASN A 139 23.59 -2.71 13.35
C ASN A 139 23.89 -2.82 14.86
N SER A 140 22.99 -3.43 15.64
CA SER A 140 23.19 -3.57 17.07
C SER A 140 24.31 -4.60 17.37
N SER A 141 25.19 -4.28 18.31
CA SER A 141 26.24 -5.22 18.78
C SER A 141 25.66 -6.48 19.44
N ASN A 142 24.40 -6.44 19.88
CA ASN A 142 23.74 -7.59 20.49
C ASN A 142 23.15 -8.52 19.40
N PRO A 143 23.59 -9.80 19.31
CA PRO A 143 23.09 -10.73 18.29
C PRO A 143 21.57 -11.01 18.41
N ARG A 144 20.98 -10.85 19.60
CA ARG A 144 19.52 -11.00 19.78
C ARG A 144 18.75 -9.90 19.03
N HIS A 145 19.24 -8.67 19.05
CA HIS A 145 18.62 -7.55 18.34
C HIS A 145 18.69 -7.75 16.83
N VAL A 146 19.82 -8.23 16.30
CA VAL A 146 19.95 -8.55 14.86
C VAL A 146 18.97 -9.66 14.45
N ARG A 147 18.74 -10.67 15.30
CA ARG A 147 17.69 -11.69 15.06
C ARG A 147 16.29 -11.08 15.01
N TYR A 148 15.97 -10.15 15.92
CA TYR A 148 14.69 -9.43 15.89
C TYR A 148 14.56 -8.56 14.65
N ALA A 149 15.59 -7.81 14.28
CA ALA A 149 15.63 -7.01 13.05
C ALA A 149 15.32 -7.87 11.81
N ARG A 150 15.97 -9.04 11.72
CA ARG A 150 15.73 -10.01 10.64
C ARG A 150 14.28 -10.48 10.61
N ARG A 151 13.71 -10.85 11.76
CA ARG A 151 12.30 -11.28 11.86
C ARG A 151 11.35 -10.16 11.46
N CYS A 152 11.56 -8.94 11.95
CA CYS A 152 10.78 -7.76 11.58
C CYS A 152 10.78 -7.55 10.05
N ILE A 153 11.95 -7.57 9.40
CA ILE A 153 12.06 -7.38 7.95
C ILE A 153 11.39 -8.51 7.16
N ILE A 154 11.56 -9.77 7.59
CA ILE A 154 10.91 -10.92 6.92
C ILE A 154 9.39 -10.83 7.06
N THR A 155 8.90 -10.56 8.26
CA THR A 155 7.46 -10.38 8.52
C THR A 155 6.90 -9.19 7.73
N LEU A 156 7.63 -8.08 7.69
CA LEU A 156 7.28 -6.91 6.89
C LEU A 156 7.10 -7.27 5.41
N LYS A 157 8.04 -8.02 4.82
CA LYS A 157 7.91 -8.49 3.42
C LYS A 157 6.70 -9.39 3.20
N LEU A 158 6.37 -10.25 4.16
CA LEU A 158 5.21 -11.13 4.10
C LEU A 158 3.91 -10.32 4.15
N VAL A 159 3.77 -9.48 5.18
CA VAL A 159 2.58 -8.64 5.40
C VAL A 159 2.39 -7.64 4.26
N SER A 160 3.48 -7.18 3.62
CA SER A 160 3.37 -6.18 2.58
C SER A 160 2.58 -6.60 1.34
N LYS A 161 2.54 -7.88 1.03
CA LYS A 161 1.72 -8.43 -0.07
C LYS A 161 0.22 -8.26 0.17
N TRP A 162 -0.20 -8.24 1.43
CA TRP A 162 -1.60 -8.14 1.85
C TRP A 162 -2.15 -6.71 1.83
N ALA A 163 -1.41 -5.74 1.30
CA ALA A 163 -1.93 -4.38 1.08
C ALA A 163 -2.71 -4.25 -0.25
N CYS A 164 -2.51 -5.17 -1.20
CA CYS A 164 -3.20 -5.15 -2.49
C CYS A 164 -4.70 -5.57 -2.47
N PRO A 165 -5.18 -6.46 -1.58
CA PRO A 165 -6.60 -6.85 -1.54
C PRO A 165 -7.58 -5.68 -1.36
N ASP A 166 -7.20 -4.62 -0.65
CA ASP A 166 -8.06 -3.45 -0.44
C ASP A 166 -8.35 -2.72 -1.77
N MET A 167 -7.33 -2.59 -2.62
CA MET A 167 -7.50 -2.06 -3.98
C MET A 167 -8.44 -2.92 -4.82
N PHE A 168 -8.32 -4.23 -4.67
CA PHE A 168 -9.18 -5.17 -5.38
C PHE A 168 -10.64 -5.04 -4.94
N ALA A 169 -10.89 -4.86 -3.63
CA ALA A 169 -12.23 -4.61 -3.11
C ALA A 169 -12.86 -3.33 -3.70
N TYR A 170 -12.09 -2.23 -3.79
CA TYR A 170 -12.58 -1.00 -4.42
C TYR A 170 -12.90 -1.19 -5.91
N ILE A 171 -12.04 -1.89 -6.66
CA ILE A 171 -12.28 -2.17 -8.08
C ILE A 171 -13.51 -3.06 -8.27
N LEU A 172 -13.67 -4.10 -7.44
CA LEU A 172 -14.87 -4.94 -7.44
C LEU A 172 -16.13 -4.14 -7.10
N MET A 173 -16.06 -3.21 -6.15
CA MET A 173 -17.19 -2.35 -5.81
C MET A 173 -17.62 -1.49 -7.00
N VAL A 174 -16.66 -0.89 -7.72
CA VAL A 174 -16.93 -0.15 -8.97
C VAL A 174 -17.57 -1.05 -10.01
N PHE A 175 -17.07 -2.27 -10.17
CA PHE A 175 -17.62 -3.25 -11.10
C PHE A 175 -19.07 -3.64 -10.75
N LEU A 176 -19.35 -3.91 -9.47
CA LEU A 176 -20.70 -4.25 -9.00
C LEU A 176 -21.68 -3.10 -9.21
N ILE A 177 -21.29 -1.86 -8.86
CA ILE A 177 -22.16 -0.69 -9.05
C ILE A 177 -22.42 -0.42 -10.54
N ARG A 178 -21.43 -0.62 -11.41
CA ARG A 178 -21.65 -0.54 -12.87
C ARG A 178 -22.54 -1.66 -13.39
N SER A 179 -22.44 -2.86 -12.81
CA SER A 179 -23.27 -4.01 -13.20
C SER A 179 -24.75 -3.83 -12.84
N LEU A 180 -25.08 -2.97 -11.86
CA LEU A 180 -26.47 -2.61 -11.53
C LEU A 180 -27.20 -1.88 -12.67
N GLN A 181 -26.49 -1.43 -13.72
CA GLN A 181 -27.10 -0.79 -14.89
C GLN A 181 -27.97 -1.75 -15.73
N HIS A 182 -27.90 -3.06 -15.48
CA HIS A 182 -28.69 -4.07 -16.17
C HIS A 182 -29.60 -4.81 -15.19
N PRO A 183 -30.94 -4.62 -15.21
CA PRO A 183 -31.76 -3.84 -16.14
C PRO A 183 -31.74 -2.32 -15.89
N THR A 184 -32.03 -1.51 -16.93
CA THR A 184 -31.90 -0.02 -16.99
C THR A 184 -32.75 0.80 -16.00
N THR A 185 -33.34 0.13 -15.01
CA THR A 185 -34.10 0.74 -13.92
C THR A 185 -33.25 1.63 -13.01
N LEU A 186 -31.96 1.31 -12.84
CA LEU A 186 -31.01 2.06 -12.03
C LEU A 186 -29.80 2.48 -12.86
N TYR A 187 -29.54 3.78 -12.90
CA TYR A 187 -28.33 4.35 -13.47
C TYR A 187 -27.34 4.63 -12.35
N GLY A 188 -26.33 3.79 -12.21
CA GLY A 188 -25.22 4.00 -11.28
C GLY A 188 -24.00 4.55 -12.01
N LEU A 189 -23.59 5.77 -11.68
CA LEU A 189 -22.28 6.31 -12.08
C LEU A 189 -21.38 6.27 -10.86
N MET A 190 -20.25 5.59 -10.97
CA MET A 190 -19.20 5.59 -9.95
C MET A 190 -17.85 5.89 -10.60
N GLN A 191 -17.15 6.85 -10.01
CA GLN A 191 -15.84 7.33 -10.45
C GLN A 191 -14.87 7.26 -9.28
N LEU A 192 -13.67 6.74 -9.55
CA LEU A 192 -12.53 6.78 -8.63
C LEU A 192 -11.81 8.11 -8.81
N ASP A 193 -11.49 8.80 -7.71
CA ASP A 193 -10.87 10.12 -7.73
C ASP A 193 -9.43 10.08 -7.15
N VAL A 194 -8.80 11.24 -7.00
CA VAL A 194 -7.40 11.43 -6.60
C VAL A 194 -7.01 10.64 -5.33
N GLY A 195 -7.91 10.53 -4.33
CA GLY A 195 -7.64 9.76 -3.12
C GLY A 195 -7.36 8.29 -3.43
N PHE A 196 -8.12 7.69 -4.34
CA PHE A 196 -7.87 6.31 -4.79
C PHE A 196 -6.51 6.17 -5.49
N SER A 197 -6.14 7.11 -6.36
CA SER A 197 -4.83 7.10 -7.02
C SER A 197 -3.67 7.22 -6.03
N CYS A 198 -3.75 8.16 -5.08
CA CYS A 198 -2.76 8.32 -4.02
C CYS A 198 -2.62 7.05 -3.19
N PHE A 199 -3.74 6.48 -2.75
CA PHE A 199 -3.74 5.28 -1.91
C PHE A 199 -3.25 4.03 -2.68
N SER A 200 -3.60 3.89 -3.96
CA SER A 200 -3.09 2.82 -4.84
C SER A 200 -1.56 2.89 -5.00
N LEU A 201 -1.04 4.08 -5.30
CA LEU A 201 0.41 4.31 -5.44
C LEU A 201 1.13 4.11 -4.10
N PHE A 202 0.51 4.48 -2.97
CA PHE A 202 1.02 4.18 -1.65
C PHE A 202 1.15 2.66 -1.43
N CYS A 203 0.11 1.87 -1.72
CA CYS A 203 0.13 0.42 -1.56
C CYS A 203 1.21 -0.24 -2.44
N LEU A 204 1.32 0.18 -3.69
CA LEU A 204 2.34 -0.33 -4.61
C LEU A 204 3.76 0.07 -4.16
N GLY A 205 4.00 1.36 -3.94
CA GLY A 205 5.31 1.88 -3.57
C GLY A 205 5.79 1.39 -2.21
N SER A 206 4.90 1.27 -1.22
CA SER A 206 5.25 0.69 0.09
C SER A 206 5.58 -0.80 -0.01
N THR A 207 4.95 -1.53 -0.93
CA THR A 207 5.29 -2.94 -1.19
C THR A 207 6.65 -3.06 -1.86
N LEU A 208 6.90 -2.25 -2.89
CA LEU A 208 8.18 -2.22 -3.60
C LEU A 208 9.34 -1.82 -2.67
N SER A 209 9.14 -0.82 -1.80
CA SER A 209 10.15 -0.44 -0.82
C SER A 209 10.44 -1.60 0.14
N CYS A 210 9.42 -2.29 0.64
CA CYS A 210 9.60 -3.44 1.52
C CYS A 210 10.39 -4.57 0.85
N LEU A 211 10.13 -4.86 -0.43
CA LEU A 211 10.84 -5.89 -1.18
C LEU A 211 12.33 -5.54 -1.35
N GLY A 212 12.66 -4.26 -1.52
CA GLY A 212 14.02 -3.74 -1.66
C GLY A 212 14.89 -3.82 -0.40
N ILE A 213 14.32 -4.09 0.77
CA ILE A 213 15.08 -4.19 2.03
C ILE A 213 15.76 -5.55 2.12
N SER A 214 17.08 -5.60 2.10
CA SER A 214 17.81 -6.84 2.39
C SER A 214 17.77 -7.15 3.89
N PRO A 215 17.35 -8.36 4.32
CA PRO A 215 17.44 -8.73 5.73
C PRO A 215 18.92 -8.86 6.16
N PRO A 216 19.27 -8.55 7.43
CA PRO A 216 20.63 -8.74 7.92
C PRO A 216 21.03 -10.22 7.90
N PRO A 217 22.34 -10.52 7.78
CA PRO A 217 22.85 -11.89 7.78
C PRO A 217 22.47 -12.62 9.08
N ALA A 218 22.28 -13.93 8.99
CA ALA A 218 22.02 -14.74 10.17
C ALA A 218 23.29 -14.76 11.06
N PRO A 219 23.16 -14.70 12.40
CA PRO A 219 24.32 -14.83 13.27
C PRO A 219 24.92 -16.22 13.15
N ALA A 220 26.26 -16.31 12.98
CA ALA A 220 27.02 -17.54 12.70
C ALA A 220 26.70 -18.74 13.63
N SER A 221 26.21 -18.48 14.84
CA SER A 221 25.73 -19.51 15.78
C SER A 221 24.59 -20.41 15.26
N GLU A 222 23.87 -20.01 14.21
CA GLU A 222 22.76 -20.79 13.63
C GLU A 222 23.17 -21.64 12.42
N GLU A 223 24.39 -21.49 11.90
CA GLU A 223 24.82 -22.09 10.63
C GLU A 223 25.24 -23.57 10.76
N THR A 224 25.41 -24.08 11.98
CA THR A 224 25.91 -25.45 12.24
C THR A 224 24.81 -26.51 12.32
N GLN A 225 23.53 -26.15 12.26
CA GLN A 225 22.48 -27.15 12.10
C GLN A 225 22.12 -27.23 10.62
N PRO A 226 22.54 -28.28 9.88
CA PRO A 226 22.08 -28.48 8.51
C PRO A 226 20.55 -28.47 8.58
N ALA A 227 19.94 -27.50 7.91
CA ALA A 227 18.50 -27.37 7.89
C ALA A 227 17.94 -28.68 7.35
N LYS A 228 17.50 -29.57 8.26
CA LYS A 228 16.61 -30.67 7.92
C LYS A 228 15.36 -29.98 7.42
N VAL A 229 15.28 -29.79 6.11
CA VAL A 229 14.10 -29.29 5.43
C VAL A 229 13.04 -30.38 5.61
N ARG A 230 12.35 -30.33 6.76
CA ARG A 230 11.13 -31.11 6.99
C ARG A 230 10.10 -30.48 6.07
N TYR A 231 10.02 -30.99 4.85
CA TYR A 231 8.84 -30.87 4.00
C TYR A 231 7.70 -31.69 4.65
N GLY A 232 7.24 -31.25 5.83
CA GLY A 232 5.95 -31.68 6.36
C GLY A 232 4.85 -31.00 5.54
N ALA A 233 3.70 -31.64 5.40
CA ALA A 233 2.53 -31.14 4.66
C ALA A 233 2.14 -29.67 4.99
N ALA A 234 2.56 -29.14 6.14
CA ALA A 234 2.45 -27.72 6.51
C ALA A 234 3.21 -26.75 5.56
N GLY A 235 4.19 -27.24 4.79
CA GLY A 235 4.95 -26.47 3.80
C GLY A 235 4.14 -26.14 2.54
N LEU A 236 3.21 -27.01 2.14
CA LEU A 236 2.29 -26.72 1.02
C LEU A 236 1.27 -25.64 1.39
N THR A 237 0.77 -25.63 2.62
CA THR A 237 -0.05 -24.52 3.14
C THR A 237 0.73 -23.21 3.22
N ARG A 238 2.04 -23.23 3.45
CA ARG A 238 2.85 -22.00 3.38
C ARG A 238 2.94 -21.49 1.95
N LEU A 239 3.12 -22.36 0.95
CA LEU A 239 3.19 -21.96 -0.46
C LEU A 239 1.84 -21.43 -0.98
N ALA A 240 0.71 -21.99 -0.53
CA ALA A 240 -0.63 -21.51 -0.89
C ALA A 240 -1.03 -20.18 -0.19
N ILE A 241 -0.32 -19.78 0.86
CA ILE A 241 -0.43 -18.44 1.47
C ILE A 241 0.49 -17.42 0.73
N PHE A 242 1.36 -17.89 -0.17
CA PHE A 242 2.32 -17.07 -0.92
C PHE A 242 1.91 -16.76 -2.36
N LEU A 243 0.87 -17.41 -2.89
CA LEU A 243 0.21 -17.13 -4.17
C LEU A 243 -1.18 -16.54 -3.90
#